data_AF-A0A2A5M409-F1
#
_entry.id   AF-A0A2A5M409-F1
#
_cell.length_a   1.000
_cell.length_b   1.000
_cell.length_c   1.000
_cell.angle_alpha   90.00
_cell.angle_beta   90.00
_cell.angle_gamma   90.00
#
_symmetry.space_group_name_H-M   'P 1'
#
loop_
_entity.id
_entity.type
_entity.pdbx_description
1 polymer ?
#
loop_
_entity_poly.entity_id
_entity_poly.type
_entity_poly.pdbx_seq_one_letter_code
_entity_poly.pdbx_strand_id
1 'polypeptide(L)' 'MSEFLTHPFEPFFDKDSKILILGSFPSIKSRQDGFYYQ' A
#
# COMPACT_ATOMS: atom_id res chain seq x y z
N MET A 1 -1.58 -3.99 -25.12
CA MET A 1 -0.40 -3.77 -24.27
C MET A 1 -0.88 -3.79 -22.83
N SER A 2 -0.32 -4.64 -21.97
CA SER A 2 -0.66 -4.69 -20.55
C SER A 2 0.13 -3.61 -19.81
N GLU A 3 -0.56 -2.64 -19.22
CA GLU A 3 0.08 -1.64 -18.35
C GLU A 3 0.43 -2.26 -17.01
N PHE A 4 1.67 -2.04 -16.57
CA PHE A 4 2.12 -2.41 -15.23
C PHE A 4 1.89 -1.23 -14.30
N LEU A 5 1.23 -1.49 -13.17
CA LEU A 5 1.01 -0.50 -12.12
C LEU A 5 2.08 -0.66 -11.05
N THR A 6 2.80 0.42 -10.77
CA THR A 6 3.75 0.49 -9.65
C THR A 6 3.00 0.73 -8.34
N HIS A 7 3.51 0.15 -7.24
CA HIS A 7 2.92 0.38 -5.92
C HIS A 7 2.96 1.88 -5.58
N PRO A 8 1.85 2.50 -5.15
CA PRO A 8 1.72 3.96 -5.15
C PRO A 8 2.35 4.67 -3.94
N PHE A 9 2.72 3.92 -2.91
CA PHE A 9 3.34 4.47 -1.70
C PHE A 9 4.21 3.42 -1.01
N GLU A 10 5.17 3.87 -0.21
CA GLU A 10 6.09 3.00 0.52
C GLU A 10 5.37 2.26 1.68
N PRO A 11 5.87 1.09 2.10
CA PRO A 11 5.38 0.43 3.30
C PRO A 11 5.70 1.26 4.55
N PHE A 12 4.78 1.25 5.52
CA PHE A 12 4.96 1.89 6.82
C PHE A 12 5.29 0.84 7.87
N PHE A 13 6.51 0.88 8.39
CA PHE A 13 6.97 0.02 9.47
C PHE A 13 8.16 0.64 10.21
N ASP A 14 8.44 0.12 11.39
CA ASP A 14 9.63 0.45 12.17
C ASP A 14 10.26 -0.82 12.75
N LYS A 15 11.34 -0.66 13.54
CA LYS A 15 12.06 -1.77 14.16
C LYS A 15 11.26 -2.52 15.24
N ASP A 16 10.21 -1.91 15.79
CA ASP A 16 9.42 -2.45 16.89
C ASP A 16 8.09 -3.08 16.40
N SER A 17 7.87 -3.06 15.08
CA SER A 17 6.70 -3.63 14.41
C SER A 17 6.64 -5.15 14.61
N LYS A 18 5.50 -5.64 15.10
CA LYS A 18 5.29 -7.07 15.46
C LYS A 18 4.46 -7.86 14.47
N ILE A 19 3.69 -7.17 13.63
CA ILE A 19 2.72 -7.79 12.71
C ILE A 19 2.92 -7.18 11.33
N LEU A 20 3.06 -8.04 10.33
CA LEU A 20 3.06 -7.68 8.93
C LEU A 20 1.67 -7.96 8.35
N ILE A 21 1.02 -6.94 7.80
CA ILE A 21 -0.24 -7.06 7.08
C ILE A 21 0.06 -7.04 5.59
N LEU A 22 -0.29 -8.12 4.88
CA LEU A 22 -0.15 -8.23 3.43
C LEU A 22 -1.53 -8.12 2.77
N GLY A 23 -1.76 -7.00 2.08
CA GLY A 23 -2.98 -6.76 1.30
C GLY A 23 -2.78 -7.02 -0.20
N SER A 24 -3.86 -6.87 -0.97
CA SER A 24 -3.81 -6.74 -2.42
C SER A 24 -3.45 -5.30 -2.83
N PHE A 25 -3.52 -4.99 -4.13
CA PHE A 25 -3.20 -3.65 -4.64
C PHE A 25 -4.18 -2.58 -4.07
N PRO A 26 -3.71 -1.40 -3.64
CA PRO A 26 -4.54 -0.40 -2.98
C PRO A 26 -5.74 0.08 -3.81
N SER A 27 -6.86 0.36 -3.14
CA SER A 27 -8.05 0.97 -3.76
C SER A 27 -7.74 2.36 -4.31
N ILE A 28 -8.55 2.88 -5.24
CA ILE A 28 -8.36 4.24 -5.79
C ILE A 28 -8.22 5.29 -4.69
N LYS A 29 -9.05 5.18 -3.64
CA LYS A 29 -9.05 6.11 -2.52
C LYS A 29 -7.77 6.04 -1.68
N SER A 30 -7.33 4.83 -1.33
CA SER A 30 -6.04 4.62 -0.65
C SER A 30 -4.84 5.14 -1.44
N ARG A 31 -4.90 5.11 -2.77
CA ARG A 31 -3.84 5.67 -3.64
C ARG A 31 -3.76 7.19 -3.59
N GLN A 32 -4.90 7.86 -3.42
CA GLN A 32 -4.97 9.32 -3.31
C GLN A 32 -4.54 9.79 -1.93
N ASP A 33 -4.99 9.09 -0.89
CA ASP A 33 -4.76 9.47 0.52
C ASP A 33 -3.38 9.00 1.03
N GLY A 34 -2.70 8.10 0.31
CA GLY A 34 -1.38 7.57 0.68
C GLY A 34 -1.41 6.63 1.88
N PHE A 35 -2.56 6.04 2.19
CA PHE A 35 -2.74 5.16 3.34
C PHE A 35 -3.74 4.03 3.03
N TYR A 36 -3.51 2.84 3.61
CA TYR A 36 -4.43 1.72 3.48
C TYR A 36 -5.73 1.96 4.26
N TYR A 37 -6.85 1.39 3.76
CA TYR A 37 -8.16 1.38 4.43
C TYR A 37 -8.81 2.75 4.65
N GLN A 38 -8.79 3.61 3.61
CA GLN A 38 -9.47 4.91 3.55
C GLN A 38 -10.73 4.88 2.69
#